data_AF-A0A6I5VDD6-F1
#
_entry.id   AF-A0A6I5VDD6-F1
#
_cell.length_a   1.000
_cell.length_b   1.000
_cell.length_c   1.000
_cell.angle_alpha   90.00
_cell.angle_beta   90.00
_cell.angle_gamma   90.00
#
_symmetry.space_group_name_H-M   'P 1'
#
loop_
_entity.id
_entity.type
_entity.pdbx_description
1 polymer ?
#
loop_
_entity_poly.entity_id
_entity_poly.type
_entity_poly.pdbx_seq_one_letter_code
_entity_poly.pdbx_strand_id
1 'polypeptide(L)'
;MALPTLPFQLVPASPDGFPVENNEGYQLLIDQAVSGGSGTSNYLQHMLRFSAFTSYLNAHAETAFSTEQLPSGAMQAIATDGTTTMNVAVQLNPDLSETDLNGVPVRGIATVRLALPQPTQLAKIISFGLSLAEIPAGIVVTNTLIQALFKPLLQQLTSYVQSTVERWLQIDVGEDIDGLGEDLADAAGDAAEDIGAESADLVVEEVAVAEVAIDLSAAVPAFAALALLVAVPLLITALSKQFQVHLEIDNQTNTDFTWSTPYTYNGAMTAQPAQSVLPQMGRAVDAWGDETDVPVVYQANFSTMNKSGYEGTGFALQLSPHGMSGQDLAVLISIPWADDNALWIGDFTPGMDWEQAFDNNPEAQLRVSHGNQKFYTTLSIDALSGNDDIYHCVLRIQPL
;
A
#
# COMPACT_ATOMS: atom_id res chain seq x y z
N MET A 1 10.35 2.78 -43.39
CA MET A 1 10.42 4.03 -42.61
C MET A 1 9.97 3.70 -41.20
N ALA A 2 10.78 4.00 -40.18
CA ALA A 2 10.32 3.88 -38.81
C ALA A 2 9.25 4.94 -38.56
N LEU A 3 8.14 4.56 -37.93
CA LEU A 3 7.15 5.52 -37.44
C LEU A 3 7.85 6.40 -36.39
N PRO A 4 7.72 7.75 -36.45
CA PRO A 4 8.29 8.61 -35.43
C PRO A 4 7.66 8.27 -34.08
N THR A 5 8.50 7.91 -33.10
CA THR A 5 8.09 7.68 -31.71
C THR A 5 8.14 9.00 -30.95
N LEU A 6 7.03 9.41 -30.34
CA LEU A 6 6.99 10.56 -29.43
C LEU A 6 7.16 10.04 -27.99
N PRO A 7 8.34 10.17 -27.38
CA PRO A 7 8.52 9.81 -25.98
C PRO A 7 7.76 10.77 -25.07
N PHE A 8 7.18 10.23 -24.00
CA PHE A 8 6.49 10.99 -22.97
C PHE A 8 6.85 10.46 -21.58
N GLN A 9 6.66 11.31 -20.57
CA GLN A 9 6.86 11.01 -19.16
C GLN A 9 5.66 11.54 -18.37
N LEU A 10 5.22 10.76 -17.38
CA LEU A 10 4.25 11.20 -16.39
C LEU A 10 4.97 11.78 -15.18
N VAL A 11 4.60 12.99 -14.78
CA VAL A 11 5.11 13.70 -13.60
C VAL A 11 3.98 13.78 -12.58
N PRO A 12 4.06 13.09 -11.44
CA PRO A 12 2.98 13.13 -10.46
C PRO A 12 2.79 14.56 -9.93
N ALA A 13 1.55 15.04 -9.89
CA ALA A 13 1.21 16.36 -9.38
C ALA A 13 1.35 16.42 -7.85
N SER A 14 1.07 15.31 -7.17
CA SER A 14 1.31 15.12 -5.74
C SER A 14 2.48 14.17 -5.50
N PRO A 15 3.35 14.47 -4.51
CA PRO A 15 4.54 13.67 -4.27
C PRO A 15 4.27 12.23 -3.86
N ASP A 16 3.17 11.94 -3.17
CA ASP A 16 2.83 10.60 -2.69
C ASP A 16 1.30 10.37 -2.56
N GLY A 17 0.89 9.11 -2.78
CA GLY A 17 -0.46 8.61 -2.50
C GLY A 17 -1.57 9.03 -3.48
N PHE A 18 -2.77 8.50 -3.27
CA PHE A 18 -3.99 8.99 -3.90
C PHE A 18 -4.73 9.84 -2.87
N PRO A 19 -4.71 11.18 -2.98
CA PRO A 19 -5.50 12.00 -2.09
C PRO A 19 -6.99 11.70 -2.25
N VAL A 20 -7.71 11.81 -1.14
CA VAL A 20 -9.13 11.47 -1.05
C VAL A 20 -9.97 12.75 -1.03
N GLU A 21 -11.02 12.80 -1.83
CA GLU A 21 -12.00 13.90 -1.79
C GLU A 21 -12.62 14.00 -0.39
N ASN A 22 -12.46 15.16 0.25
CA ASN A 22 -13.00 15.43 1.57
C ASN A 22 -14.49 15.79 1.52
N ASN A 23 -15.32 14.80 1.19
CA ASN A 23 -16.77 14.93 1.12
C ASN A 23 -17.47 14.31 2.36
N GLU A 24 -18.79 14.47 2.45
CA GLU A 24 -19.57 13.96 3.59
C GLU A 24 -19.48 12.42 3.73
N GLY A 25 -19.44 11.70 2.61
CA GLY A 25 -19.30 10.24 2.61
C GLY A 25 -17.94 9.79 3.16
N TYR A 26 -16.86 10.46 2.77
CA TYR A 26 -15.53 10.24 3.32
C TYR A 26 -15.47 10.55 4.81
N GLN A 27 -16.04 11.69 5.24
CA GLN A 27 -16.07 12.09 6.64
C GLN A 27 -16.81 11.08 7.53
N LEU A 28 -17.95 10.56 7.07
CA LEU A 28 -18.66 9.48 7.78
C LEU A 28 -17.81 8.20 7.88
N LEU A 29 -17.10 7.86 6.81
CA LEU A 29 -16.29 6.64 6.78
C LEU A 29 -15.04 6.77 7.65
N ILE A 30 -14.34 7.90 7.64
CA ILE A 30 -13.17 8.13 8.48
C ILE A 30 -13.56 8.28 9.96
N ASP A 31 -14.74 8.83 10.27
CA ASP A 31 -15.28 8.83 11.64
C ASP A 31 -15.51 7.42 12.17
N GLN A 32 -15.99 6.51 11.30
CA GLN A 32 -16.08 5.09 11.64
C GLN A 32 -14.69 4.46 11.78
N ALA A 33 -13.76 4.78 10.88
CA ALA A 33 -12.40 4.26 10.91
C ALA A 33 -11.73 4.56 12.24
N VAL A 34 -11.82 5.80 12.72
CA VAL A 34 -11.18 6.23 13.98
C VAL A 34 -11.95 5.86 15.24
N SER A 35 -13.08 5.17 15.11
CA SER A 35 -13.83 4.65 16.27
C SER A 35 -13.19 3.40 16.88
N GLY A 36 -12.28 2.74 16.16
CA GLY A 36 -11.64 1.49 16.58
C GLY A 36 -12.50 0.25 16.31
N GLY A 37 -11.88 -0.92 16.42
CA GLY A 37 -12.58 -2.20 16.32
C GLY A 37 -13.23 -2.42 14.95
N SER A 38 -14.50 -2.81 14.97
CA SER A 38 -15.29 -3.03 13.76
C SER A 38 -15.42 -1.81 12.86
N GLY A 39 -15.27 -0.59 13.39
CA GLY A 39 -15.29 0.63 12.58
C GLY A 39 -14.06 0.73 11.67
N THR A 40 -12.88 0.45 12.23
CA THR A 40 -11.61 0.38 11.49
C THR A 40 -11.63 -0.79 10.50
N SER A 41 -12.12 -1.97 10.90
CA SER A 41 -12.28 -3.09 9.96
C SER A 41 -13.25 -2.77 8.82
N ASN A 42 -14.34 -2.03 9.08
CA ASN A 42 -15.29 -1.64 8.05
C ASN A 42 -14.66 -0.67 7.04
N TYR A 43 -13.86 0.29 7.51
CA TYR A 43 -13.06 1.16 6.65
C TYR A 43 -12.14 0.35 5.72
N LEU A 44 -11.38 -0.60 6.30
CA LEU A 44 -10.51 -1.50 5.53
C LEU A 44 -11.30 -2.27 4.46
N GLN A 45 -12.47 -2.81 4.80
CA GLN A 45 -13.30 -3.53 3.82
C GLN A 45 -13.68 -2.64 2.62
N HIS A 46 -13.85 -1.33 2.82
CA HIS A 46 -14.06 -0.40 1.71
C HIS A 46 -12.77 -0.17 0.91
N MET A 47 -11.61 -0.08 1.56
CA MET A 47 -10.32 0.04 0.86
C MET A 47 -9.99 -1.22 0.04
N LEU A 48 -10.29 -2.41 0.56
CA LEU A 48 -10.11 -3.69 -0.13
C LEU A 48 -10.94 -3.82 -1.41
N ARG A 49 -12.01 -3.02 -1.58
CA ARG A 49 -12.76 -2.96 -2.84
C ARG A 49 -11.91 -2.40 -3.99
N PHE A 50 -10.96 -1.51 -3.69
CA PHE A 50 -10.00 -1.06 -4.70
C PHE A 50 -9.07 -2.21 -5.13
N SER A 51 -8.69 -3.11 -4.22
CA SER A 51 -7.94 -4.33 -4.57
C SER A 51 -8.71 -5.28 -5.48
N ALA A 52 -9.98 -5.51 -5.14
CA ALA A 52 -10.83 -6.38 -5.94
C ALA A 52 -10.96 -5.79 -7.35
N PHE A 53 -11.06 -4.46 -7.42
CA PHE A 53 -11.09 -3.74 -8.69
C PHE A 53 -9.77 -3.84 -9.48
N THR A 54 -8.59 -3.80 -8.85
CA THR A 54 -7.33 -4.02 -9.57
C THR A 54 -7.22 -5.43 -10.14
N SER A 55 -7.72 -6.43 -9.40
CA SER A 55 -7.83 -7.81 -9.89
C SER A 55 -8.79 -7.90 -11.09
N TYR A 56 -9.92 -7.19 -11.06
CA TYR A 56 -10.84 -7.08 -12.19
C TYR A 56 -10.15 -6.47 -13.42
N LEU A 57 -9.40 -5.37 -13.24
CA LEU A 57 -8.64 -4.72 -14.31
C LEU A 57 -7.57 -5.65 -14.90
N ASN A 58 -6.87 -6.43 -14.07
CA ASN A 58 -5.90 -7.43 -14.53
C ASN A 58 -6.56 -8.53 -15.38
N ALA A 59 -7.73 -9.03 -14.94
CA ALA A 59 -8.44 -10.09 -15.64
C ALA A 59 -9.04 -9.65 -17.00
N HIS A 60 -9.47 -8.39 -17.11
CA HIS A 60 -10.18 -7.89 -18.30
C HIS A 60 -9.31 -6.98 -19.19
N ALA A 61 -8.16 -6.52 -18.68
CA ALA A 61 -7.20 -5.65 -19.36
C ALA A 61 -7.89 -4.51 -20.14
N GLU A 62 -7.59 -4.34 -21.43
CA GLU A 62 -8.17 -3.29 -22.27
C GLU A 62 -9.69 -3.37 -22.40
N THR A 63 -10.29 -4.57 -22.27
CA THR A 63 -11.74 -4.75 -22.41
C THR A 63 -12.53 -4.27 -21.19
N ALA A 64 -11.84 -4.00 -20.07
CA ALA A 64 -12.45 -3.40 -18.89
C ALA A 64 -12.93 -1.95 -19.14
N PHE A 65 -12.40 -1.30 -20.18
CA PHE A 65 -12.57 0.13 -20.41
C PHE A 65 -13.53 0.45 -21.56
N SER A 66 -14.45 1.37 -21.31
CA SER A 66 -15.15 2.12 -22.34
C SER A 66 -14.51 3.49 -22.53
N THR A 67 -14.08 3.81 -23.76
CA THR A 67 -13.45 5.09 -24.07
C THR A 67 -14.45 6.07 -24.68
N GLU A 68 -14.41 7.33 -24.27
CA GLU A 68 -15.20 8.41 -24.88
C GLU A 68 -14.37 9.67 -25.12
N GLN A 69 -14.78 10.44 -26.13
CA GLN A 69 -14.23 11.77 -26.38
C GLN A 69 -15.00 12.81 -25.57
N LEU A 70 -14.25 13.62 -24.83
CA LEU A 70 -14.76 14.72 -24.06
C LEU A 70 -14.76 16.02 -24.90
N PRO A 71 -15.52 17.05 -24.48
CA PRO A 71 -15.38 18.39 -25.04
C PRO A 71 -13.91 18.85 -25.02
N SER A 72 -13.54 19.78 -25.91
CA SER A 72 -12.18 20.33 -26.06
C SER A 72 -11.09 19.37 -26.56
N GLY A 73 -11.46 18.14 -26.98
CA GLY A 73 -10.52 17.18 -27.56
C GLY A 73 -9.86 16.25 -26.54
N ALA A 74 -10.19 16.37 -25.26
CA ALA A 74 -9.81 15.43 -24.23
C ALA A 74 -10.39 14.02 -24.49
N MET A 75 -9.74 13.00 -23.95
CA MET A 75 -10.17 11.61 -23.99
C MET A 75 -10.35 11.11 -22.57
N GLN A 76 -11.38 10.28 -22.34
CA GLN A 76 -11.47 9.51 -21.11
C GLN A 76 -11.75 8.04 -21.36
N ALA A 77 -11.39 7.23 -20.37
CA ALA A 77 -11.70 5.82 -20.28
C ALA A 77 -12.35 5.57 -18.92
N ILE A 78 -13.45 4.84 -18.93
CA ILE A 78 -14.15 4.42 -17.72
C ILE A 78 -14.08 2.90 -17.63
N ALA A 79 -13.68 2.39 -16.48
CA ALA A 79 -13.82 0.97 -16.12
C ALA A 79 -14.66 0.84 -14.86
N THR A 80 -15.51 -0.18 -14.80
CA THR A 80 -16.31 -0.50 -13.61
C THR A 80 -16.52 -2.00 -13.47
N ASP A 81 -16.48 -2.50 -12.23
CA ASP A 81 -16.87 -3.87 -11.87
C ASP A 81 -18.31 -3.94 -11.30
N GLY A 82 -19.07 -2.84 -11.40
CA GLY A 82 -20.40 -2.66 -10.81
C GLY A 82 -20.39 -2.13 -9.37
N THR A 83 -19.24 -2.11 -8.70
CA THR A 83 -19.07 -1.61 -7.32
C THR A 83 -18.00 -0.54 -7.22
N THR A 84 -16.95 -0.56 -8.01
CA THR A 84 -15.88 0.42 -8.06
C THR A 84 -15.81 0.95 -9.48
N THR A 85 -15.57 2.25 -9.61
CA THR A 85 -15.39 2.90 -10.91
C THR A 85 -14.04 3.59 -10.96
N MET A 86 -13.34 3.41 -12.06
CA MET A 86 -12.16 4.19 -12.41
C MET A 86 -12.43 5.01 -13.65
N ASN A 87 -12.20 6.32 -13.54
CA ASN A 87 -12.13 7.22 -14.68
C ASN A 87 -10.67 7.62 -14.89
N VAL A 88 -10.16 7.42 -16.09
CA VAL A 88 -8.87 7.94 -16.56
C VAL A 88 -9.16 8.97 -17.63
N ALA A 89 -8.82 10.22 -17.36
CA ALA A 89 -8.98 11.33 -18.31
C ALA A 89 -7.62 11.88 -18.70
N VAL A 90 -7.47 12.27 -19.97
CA VAL A 90 -6.25 12.87 -20.51
C VAL A 90 -6.64 14.10 -21.33
N GLN A 91 -6.00 15.21 -21.01
CA GLN A 91 -6.14 16.48 -21.70
C GLN A 91 -4.77 17.04 -22.05
N LEU A 92 -4.60 17.50 -23.30
CA LEU A 92 -3.41 18.24 -23.72
C LEU A 92 -3.66 19.74 -23.60
N ASN A 93 -2.61 20.48 -23.31
CA ASN A 93 -2.67 21.94 -23.31
C ASN A 93 -2.92 22.45 -24.73
N PRO A 94 -3.66 23.56 -24.91
CA PRO A 94 -3.81 24.21 -26.21
C PRO A 94 -2.44 24.45 -26.84
N ASP A 95 -2.30 24.11 -28.12
CA ASP A 95 -1.08 24.23 -28.92
C ASP A 95 0.17 23.57 -28.31
N LEU A 96 0.00 22.60 -27.40
CA LEU A 96 1.09 22.00 -26.60
C LEU A 96 1.89 23.05 -25.82
N SER A 97 1.23 24.11 -25.36
CA SER A 97 1.85 25.11 -24.49
C SER A 97 2.40 24.45 -23.22
N GLU A 98 3.60 24.89 -22.82
CA GLU A 98 4.25 24.38 -21.61
C GLU A 98 3.69 25.08 -20.38
N THR A 99 3.35 24.28 -19.38
CA THR A 99 3.04 24.70 -18.03
C THR A 99 4.08 24.11 -17.09
N ASP A 100 4.46 24.84 -16.05
CA ASP A 100 5.36 24.31 -15.03
C ASP A 100 4.56 23.49 -14.01
N LEU A 101 4.97 22.23 -13.82
CA LEU A 101 4.48 21.39 -12.74
C LEU A 101 5.67 20.95 -11.89
N ASN A 102 5.79 21.53 -10.70
CA ASN A 102 6.88 21.24 -9.75
C ASN A 102 8.29 21.44 -10.36
N GLY A 103 8.47 22.47 -11.19
CA GLY A 103 9.75 22.72 -11.88
C GLY A 103 9.98 21.87 -13.13
N VAL A 104 9.00 21.07 -13.55
CA VAL A 104 9.06 20.25 -14.77
C VAL A 104 8.09 20.80 -15.82
N PRO A 105 8.55 21.07 -17.06
CA PRO A 105 7.66 21.50 -18.13
C PRO A 105 6.76 20.34 -18.59
N VAL A 106 5.46 20.56 -18.51
CA VAL A 106 4.42 19.62 -18.92
C VAL A 106 3.50 20.28 -19.96
N ARG A 107 2.89 19.48 -20.83
CA ARG A 107 2.08 19.93 -21.98
C ARG A 107 0.68 19.35 -21.97
N GLY A 108 0.25 18.83 -20.82
CA GLY A 108 -1.06 18.22 -20.61
C GLY A 108 -1.15 17.65 -19.21
N ILE A 109 -2.35 17.18 -18.87
CA ILE A 109 -2.68 16.57 -17.59
C ILE A 109 -3.36 15.23 -17.87
N ALA A 110 -3.03 14.23 -17.07
CA ALA A 110 -3.74 12.98 -16.98
C ALA A 110 -4.23 12.79 -15.55
N THR A 111 -5.50 12.46 -15.38
CA THR A 111 -6.13 12.30 -14.07
C THR A 111 -6.71 10.91 -13.96
N VAL A 112 -6.49 10.28 -12.81
CA VAL A 112 -7.13 9.02 -12.43
C VAL A 112 -8.01 9.28 -11.23
N ARG A 113 -9.29 8.93 -11.34
CA ARG A 113 -10.26 8.99 -10.25
C ARG A 113 -10.84 7.60 -9.99
N LEU A 114 -10.58 7.07 -8.80
CA LEU A 114 -11.15 5.84 -8.27
C LEU A 114 -12.31 6.21 -7.34
N ALA A 115 -13.49 5.63 -7.55
CA ALA A 115 -14.67 5.98 -6.77
C ALA A 115 -15.48 4.75 -6.37
N LEU A 116 -15.98 4.78 -5.13
CA LEU A 116 -17.02 3.89 -4.62
C LEU A 116 -18.40 4.58 -4.74
N PRO A 117 -19.48 3.82 -4.98
CA PRO A 117 -20.83 4.35 -5.15
C PRO A 117 -21.39 4.85 -3.83
N GLN A 118 -22.58 5.44 -3.91
CA GLN A 118 -23.39 5.69 -2.73
C GLN A 118 -23.68 4.39 -1.95
N PRO A 119 -23.78 4.45 -0.60
CA PRO A 119 -23.75 5.65 0.23
C PRO A 119 -22.34 6.14 0.59
N THR A 120 -21.29 5.36 0.35
CA THR A 120 -19.94 5.65 0.84
C THR A 120 -19.31 6.88 0.16
N GLN A 121 -19.58 7.08 -1.14
CA GLN A 121 -19.07 8.21 -1.94
C GLN A 121 -17.56 8.49 -1.82
N LEU A 122 -16.77 7.47 -1.48
CA LEU A 122 -15.34 7.64 -1.33
C LEU A 122 -14.69 7.75 -2.71
N ALA A 123 -13.95 8.83 -2.93
CA ALA A 123 -13.29 9.11 -4.20
C ALA A 123 -11.82 9.48 -3.96
N LYS A 124 -10.93 8.74 -4.60
CA LYS A 124 -9.49 8.93 -4.63
C LYS A 124 -9.10 9.49 -5.98
N ILE A 125 -8.38 10.60 -6.00
CA ILE A 125 -7.98 11.30 -7.23
C ILE A 125 -6.48 11.50 -7.25
N ILE A 126 -5.83 11.24 -8.37
CA ILE A 126 -4.43 11.59 -8.60
C ILE A 126 -4.29 12.18 -9.99
N SER A 127 -3.42 13.17 -10.11
CA SER A 127 -3.14 13.82 -11.39
C SER A 127 -1.66 13.77 -11.70
N PHE A 128 -1.37 13.72 -12.99
CA PHE A 128 -0.04 13.66 -13.56
C PHE A 128 0.09 14.71 -14.64
N GLY A 129 1.16 15.49 -14.62
CA GLY A 129 1.57 16.27 -15.77
C GLY A 129 2.17 15.37 -16.84
N LEU A 130 1.77 15.58 -18.09
CA LEU A 130 2.32 14.90 -19.24
C LEU A 130 3.48 15.71 -19.82
N SER A 131 4.71 15.26 -19.59
CA SER A 131 5.87 15.82 -20.29
C SER A 131 6.08 15.06 -21.60
N LEU A 132 6.18 15.79 -22.70
CA LEU A 132 6.51 15.23 -24.02
C LEU A 132 7.98 15.59 -24.31
N ALA A 133 8.82 14.67 -24.78
CA ALA A 133 10.15 15.11 -25.24
C ALA A 133 10.04 15.79 -26.63
N GLU A 134 11.17 16.22 -27.20
CA GLU A 134 11.30 16.95 -28.46
C GLU A 134 10.17 16.65 -29.46
N ILE A 135 9.22 17.58 -29.58
CA ILE A 135 8.09 17.44 -30.50
C ILE A 135 8.64 17.64 -31.91
N PRO A 136 8.54 16.65 -32.81
CA PRO A 136 8.92 16.82 -34.19
C PRO A 136 8.21 18.03 -34.81
N ALA A 137 8.95 18.89 -35.51
CA ALA A 137 8.38 20.09 -36.13
C ALA A 137 7.21 19.72 -37.05
N GLY A 138 6.04 20.35 -36.81
CA GLY A 138 4.83 20.14 -37.61
C GLY A 138 3.78 19.21 -36.99
N ILE A 139 3.99 18.67 -35.78
CA ILE A 139 2.89 18.04 -35.03
C ILE A 139 1.90 19.11 -34.56
N VAL A 140 0.68 19.04 -35.07
CA VAL A 140 -0.46 19.84 -34.61
C VAL A 140 -1.21 19.03 -33.56
N VAL A 141 -1.69 19.68 -32.49
CA VAL A 141 -2.65 19.07 -31.55
C VAL A 141 -3.91 18.71 -32.33
N THR A 142 -4.03 17.45 -32.68
CA THR A 142 -5.19 16.90 -33.38
C THR A 142 -5.75 15.77 -32.54
N ASN A 143 -7.02 15.45 -32.73
CA ASN A 143 -7.64 14.28 -32.10
C ASN A 143 -6.85 12.99 -32.37
N THR A 144 -6.15 12.91 -33.50
CA THR A 144 -5.26 11.78 -33.85
C THR A 144 -4.08 11.65 -32.90
N LEU A 145 -3.45 12.76 -32.50
CA LEU A 145 -2.34 12.74 -31.54
C LEU A 145 -2.81 12.26 -30.16
N ILE A 146 -3.95 12.79 -29.70
CA ILE A 146 -4.53 12.41 -28.41
C ILE A 146 -4.92 10.93 -28.43
N GLN A 147 -5.59 10.44 -29.48
CA GLN A 147 -5.92 9.03 -29.63
C GLN A 147 -4.69 8.12 -29.66
N ALA A 148 -3.60 8.54 -30.30
CA ALA A 148 -2.35 7.79 -30.36
C ALA A 148 -1.64 7.73 -29.00
N LEU A 149 -1.69 8.80 -28.21
CA LEU A 149 -1.13 8.86 -26.86
C LEU A 149 -2.02 8.20 -25.80
N PHE A 150 -3.34 8.19 -26.02
CA PHE A 150 -4.30 7.78 -25.01
C PHE A 150 -4.15 6.31 -24.61
N LYS A 151 -3.96 5.41 -25.59
CA LYS A 151 -3.79 3.98 -25.30
C LYS A 151 -2.55 3.68 -24.43
N PRO A 152 -1.33 4.13 -24.77
CA PRO A 152 -0.17 3.89 -23.92
C PRO A 152 -0.26 4.61 -22.57
N LEU A 153 -0.88 5.81 -22.51
CA LEU A 153 -1.14 6.50 -21.24
C LEU A 153 -2.08 5.71 -20.34
N LEU A 154 -3.19 5.21 -20.90
CA LEU A 154 -4.16 4.40 -20.17
C LEU A 154 -3.51 3.15 -19.58
N GLN A 155 -2.65 2.47 -20.34
CA GLN A 155 -1.90 1.31 -19.85
C GLN A 155 -0.96 1.69 -18.69
N GLN A 156 -0.15 2.74 -18.84
CA GLN A 156 0.76 3.18 -17.77
C GLN A 156 0.03 3.62 -16.50
N LEU A 157 -1.06 4.38 -16.63
CA LEU A 157 -1.85 4.86 -15.50
C LEU A 157 -2.59 3.71 -14.81
N THR A 158 -3.08 2.74 -15.58
CA THR A 158 -3.69 1.52 -15.02
C THR A 158 -2.65 0.70 -14.25
N SER A 159 -1.46 0.49 -14.80
CA SER A 159 -0.37 -0.20 -14.09
C SER A 159 0.10 0.58 -12.86
N TYR A 160 0.12 1.91 -12.91
CA TYR A 160 0.40 2.74 -11.74
C TYR A 160 -0.63 2.51 -10.64
N VAL A 161 -1.93 2.53 -10.97
CA VAL A 161 -3.01 2.24 -10.01
C VAL A 161 -2.87 0.84 -9.43
N GLN A 162 -2.69 -0.16 -10.29
CA GLN A 162 -2.53 -1.56 -9.90
C GLN A 162 -1.36 -1.72 -8.93
N SER A 163 -0.17 -1.24 -9.32
CA SER A 163 1.01 -1.32 -8.45
C SER A 163 0.87 -0.50 -7.17
N THR A 164 0.10 0.59 -7.16
CA THR A 164 -0.07 1.43 -5.95
C THR A 164 -1.05 0.79 -4.98
N VAL A 165 -2.18 0.27 -5.47
CA VAL A 165 -3.15 -0.48 -4.66
C VAL A 165 -2.56 -1.80 -4.21
N GLU A 166 -1.81 -2.50 -5.08
CA GLU A 166 -1.02 -3.67 -4.70
C GLU A 166 -0.01 -3.27 -3.64
N ARG A 167 0.75 -2.18 -3.75
CA ARG A 167 1.63 -1.74 -2.65
C ARG A 167 0.90 -1.33 -1.36
N TRP A 168 -0.39 -1.00 -1.42
CA TRP A 168 -1.20 -0.80 -0.22
C TRP A 168 -1.60 -2.12 0.44
N LEU A 169 -1.52 -3.25 -0.27
CA LEU A 169 -2.16 -4.54 0.10
C LEU A 169 -1.23 -5.76 0.02
N GLN A 170 -0.12 -5.66 -0.71
CA GLN A 170 1.03 -6.53 -0.83
C GLN A 170 2.22 -5.73 -0.27
N ILE A 171 2.90 -6.10 0.81
CA ILE A 171 2.88 -7.39 1.52
C ILE A 171 3.05 -8.56 0.55
N ASP A 172 4.12 -8.51 -0.24
CA ASP A 172 4.78 -9.76 -0.57
C ASP A 172 6.11 -9.79 0.16
N VAL A 173 6.32 -10.94 0.77
CA VAL A 173 7.43 -11.33 1.59
C VAL A 173 8.63 -11.32 0.66
N GLY A 174 9.68 -10.59 1.02
CA GLY A 174 10.99 -10.97 0.50
C GLY A 174 11.21 -12.40 0.99
N GLU A 175 11.09 -13.39 0.10
CA GLU A 175 11.85 -14.61 0.27
C GLU A 175 13.28 -14.16 0.54
N ASP A 176 13.75 -14.51 1.75
CA ASP A 176 15.04 -14.24 2.37
C ASP A 176 15.28 -12.91 3.08
N ILE A 177 15.25 -12.98 4.41
CA ILE A 177 16.15 -12.15 5.24
C ILE A 177 17.43 -12.92 5.63
N ASP A 178 17.50 -14.25 5.49
CA ASP A 178 18.71 -15.03 5.88
C ASP A 178 19.23 -16.08 4.85
N GLY A 179 18.58 -16.31 3.69
CA GLY A 179 18.95 -17.37 2.71
C GLY A 179 19.54 -16.93 1.36
N LEU A 180 19.52 -15.63 1.03
CA LEU A 180 19.77 -15.07 -0.33
C LEU A 180 21.18 -15.27 -0.92
N GLY A 181 22.08 -15.97 -0.23
CA GLY A 181 23.43 -16.29 -0.72
C GLY A 181 23.59 -17.69 -1.34
N GLU A 182 22.77 -18.67 -0.94
CA GLU A 182 22.94 -20.07 -1.36
C GLU A 182 21.82 -20.55 -2.32
N ASP A 183 20.59 -20.05 -2.20
CA ASP A 183 19.46 -20.51 -3.03
C ASP A 183 19.44 -19.88 -4.44
N LEU A 184 20.17 -18.78 -4.67
CA LEU A 184 20.29 -18.14 -5.99
C LEU A 184 21.24 -18.89 -6.96
N ALA A 185 22.03 -19.84 -6.46
CA ALA A 185 22.88 -20.70 -7.29
C ALA A 185 22.14 -21.97 -7.76
N ASP A 186 21.25 -22.53 -6.94
CA ASP A 186 20.54 -23.79 -7.25
C ASP A 186 19.24 -23.56 -8.04
N ALA A 187 18.51 -22.46 -7.79
CA ALA A 187 17.28 -22.15 -8.54
C ALA A 187 17.51 -21.73 -10.02
N ALA A 188 18.76 -21.45 -10.41
CA ALA A 188 19.16 -21.25 -11.80
C ALA A 188 19.67 -22.54 -12.48
N GLY A 189 19.95 -23.61 -11.73
CA GLY A 189 20.34 -24.92 -12.23
C GLY A 189 19.15 -25.79 -12.65
N ASP A 190 18.09 -25.80 -11.82
CA ASP A 190 16.99 -26.76 -11.98
C ASP A 190 15.95 -26.35 -13.04
N ALA A 191 15.89 -25.06 -13.42
CA ALA A 191 14.99 -24.58 -14.47
C ALA A 191 15.51 -24.81 -15.91
N ALA A 192 16.70 -25.40 -16.08
CA ALA A 192 17.28 -25.74 -17.38
C ALA A 192 17.32 -27.25 -17.68
N GLU A 193 17.03 -28.12 -16.71
CA GLU A 193 17.14 -29.59 -16.89
C GLU A 193 15.81 -30.28 -17.28
N ASP A 194 14.67 -29.59 -17.11
CA ASP A 194 13.32 -30.18 -17.31
C ASP A 194 12.71 -30.04 -18.72
N ILE A 195 13.51 -29.72 -19.74
CA ILE A 195 13.12 -29.84 -21.17
C ILE A 195 14.10 -30.75 -21.92
N GLY A 196 14.57 -31.82 -21.25
CA GLY A 196 15.62 -32.69 -21.80
C GLY A 196 15.43 -34.21 -21.69
N ALA A 197 14.45 -34.75 -20.96
CA ALA A 197 14.47 -36.18 -20.62
C ALA A 197 13.11 -36.91 -20.68
N GLU A 198 12.31 -36.66 -21.72
CA GLU A 198 11.34 -37.66 -22.19
C GLU A 198 11.92 -38.39 -23.41
N SER A 199 12.85 -39.33 -23.17
CA SER A 199 13.19 -40.44 -24.09
C SER A 199 14.32 -41.31 -23.54
N ALA A 200 14.01 -42.30 -22.69
CA ALA A 200 14.73 -43.58 -22.66
C ALA A 200 13.99 -44.61 -21.78
N ASP A 201 13.29 -45.47 -22.50
CA ASP A 201 12.85 -46.84 -22.21
C ASP A 201 13.72 -47.70 -21.27
N LEU A 202 13.04 -48.69 -20.64
CA LEU A 202 13.50 -50.05 -20.21
C LEU A 202 14.37 -50.13 -18.91
N VAL A 203 14.17 -51.02 -17.93
CA VAL A 203 13.75 -52.44 -17.90
C VAL A 203 13.19 -52.82 -16.50
N VAL A 204 12.23 -53.74 -16.52
CA VAL A 204 11.65 -54.55 -15.42
C VAL A 204 12.69 -55.30 -14.57
N GLU A 205 12.53 -55.35 -13.24
CA GLU A 205 12.68 -56.62 -12.51
C GLU A 205 11.94 -56.63 -11.16
N GLU A 206 11.06 -57.60 -11.05
CA GLU A 206 10.20 -57.96 -9.92
C GLU A 206 11.01 -58.77 -8.90
N VAL A 207 11.17 -58.34 -7.64
CA VAL A 207 11.65 -59.24 -6.56
C VAL A 207 10.95 -58.99 -5.22
N ALA A 208 10.04 -59.93 -4.93
CA ALA A 208 9.77 -60.61 -3.67
C ALA A 208 9.70 -59.83 -2.33
N VAL A 209 8.49 -59.93 -1.77
CA VAL A 209 8.15 -59.88 -0.34
C VAL A 209 9.18 -60.58 0.54
N ALA A 210 9.76 -59.84 1.49
CA ALA A 210 10.28 -60.41 2.73
C ALA A 210 9.80 -59.51 3.88
N GLU A 211 8.78 -59.97 4.60
CA GLU A 211 8.37 -59.42 5.89
C GLU A 211 9.56 -59.51 6.85
N VAL A 212 10.28 -58.41 7.05
CA VAL A 212 11.12 -58.22 8.23
C VAL A 212 10.21 -57.61 9.28
N ALA A 213 9.56 -58.47 10.07
CA ALA A 213 8.91 -58.05 11.30
C ALA A 213 10.00 -57.57 12.27
N ILE A 214 10.29 -56.26 12.23
CA ILE A 214 11.09 -55.60 13.26
C ILE A 214 10.20 -55.53 14.50
N ASP A 215 10.64 -56.14 15.58
CA ASP A 215 10.00 -56.06 16.90
C ASP A 215 10.08 -54.61 17.41
N LEU A 216 9.08 -53.82 17.05
CA LEU A 216 8.92 -52.40 17.43
C LEU A 216 8.82 -52.20 18.95
N SER A 217 8.64 -53.26 19.74
CA SER A 217 8.54 -53.15 21.21
C SER A 217 9.89 -52.85 21.88
N ALA A 218 11.02 -53.21 21.26
CA ALA A 218 12.36 -52.91 21.77
C ALA A 218 12.88 -51.51 21.36
N ALA A 219 12.24 -50.87 20.37
CA ALA A 219 12.63 -49.56 19.86
C ALA A 219 11.76 -48.39 20.38
N VAL A 220 10.70 -48.68 21.16
CA VAL A 220 9.75 -47.67 21.68
C VAL A 220 10.42 -46.48 22.39
N PRO A 221 11.45 -46.65 23.25
CA PRO A 221 12.11 -45.50 23.89
C PRO A 221 12.89 -44.63 22.91
N ALA A 222 13.49 -45.24 21.88
CA ALA A 222 14.27 -44.54 20.86
C ALA A 222 13.36 -43.78 19.89
N PHE A 223 12.21 -44.36 19.50
CA PHE A 223 11.19 -43.68 18.69
C PHE A 223 10.43 -42.61 19.49
N ALA A 224 10.22 -42.77 20.79
CA ALA A 224 9.65 -41.72 21.63
C ALA A 224 10.59 -40.52 21.78
N ALA A 225 11.90 -40.77 21.90
CA ALA A 225 12.92 -39.71 21.91
C ALA A 225 13.05 -39.01 20.55
N LEU A 226 13.02 -39.76 19.44
CA LEU A 226 12.98 -39.21 18.08
C LEU A 226 11.68 -38.45 17.78
N ALA A 227 10.53 -38.96 18.24
CA ALA A 227 9.25 -38.28 18.12
C ALA A 227 9.21 -37.00 18.95
N LEU A 228 9.83 -36.95 20.13
CA LEU A 228 10.03 -35.72 20.90
C LEU A 228 10.98 -34.74 20.18
N LEU A 229 12.08 -35.23 19.62
CA LEU A 229 13.06 -34.44 18.87
C LEU A 229 12.51 -33.88 17.55
N VAL A 230 11.55 -34.55 16.92
CA VAL A 230 10.84 -34.08 15.71
C VAL A 230 9.61 -33.23 16.08
N ALA A 231 8.92 -33.54 17.18
CA ALA A 231 7.77 -32.77 17.66
C ALA A 231 8.17 -31.40 18.21
N VAL A 232 9.36 -31.25 18.82
CA VAL A 232 9.80 -29.95 19.36
C VAL A 232 9.97 -28.91 18.24
N PRO A 233 10.67 -29.17 17.12
CA PRO A 233 10.70 -28.29 15.97
C PRO A 233 9.32 -28.02 15.37
N LEU A 234 8.45 -29.04 15.26
CA LEU A 234 7.08 -28.87 14.73
C LEU A 234 6.19 -28.02 15.64
N LEU A 235 6.30 -28.19 16.96
CA LEU A 235 5.63 -27.36 17.96
C LEU A 235 6.17 -25.93 17.95
N ILE A 236 7.49 -25.76 17.78
CA ILE A 236 8.13 -24.46 17.63
C ILE A 236 7.62 -23.78 16.35
N THR A 237 7.62 -24.43 15.19
CA THR A 237 7.06 -23.84 13.96
C THR A 237 5.57 -23.57 14.05
N ALA A 238 4.79 -24.38 14.79
CA ALA A 238 3.37 -24.13 15.01
C ALA A 238 3.10 -22.94 15.96
N LEU A 239 4.10 -22.48 16.71
CA LEU A 239 4.05 -21.29 17.56
C LEU A 239 4.54 -20.02 16.85
N SER A 240 5.13 -20.16 15.66
CA SER A 240 5.56 -19.03 14.83
C SER A 240 4.34 -18.27 14.29
N LYS A 241 4.27 -16.96 14.55
CA LYS A 241 3.25 -16.04 14.04
C LYS A 241 3.89 -14.89 13.29
N GLN A 242 3.38 -14.58 12.11
CA GLN A 242 3.83 -13.43 11.33
C GLN A 242 2.87 -12.27 11.59
N PHE A 243 3.32 -11.26 12.31
CA PHE A 243 2.53 -10.08 12.61
C PHE A 243 2.85 -8.96 11.65
N GLN A 244 1.79 -8.34 11.15
CA GLN A 244 1.87 -7.17 10.31
C GLN A 244 0.98 -6.05 10.82
N VAL A 245 1.48 -4.83 10.70
CA VAL A 245 0.74 -3.61 11.05
C VAL A 245 0.73 -2.68 9.89
N HIS A 246 -0.45 -2.26 9.49
CA HIS A 246 -0.68 -1.17 8.54
C HIS A 246 -1.13 0.05 9.28
N LEU A 247 -0.50 1.19 9.02
CA LEU A 247 -0.95 2.48 9.55
C LEU A 247 -1.25 3.41 8.38
N GLU A 248 -2.48 3.84 8.29
CA GLU A 248 -2.88 4.96 7.45
C GLU A 248 -2.97 6.23 8.29
N ILE A 249 -2.35 7.31 7.81
CA ILE A 249 -2.40 8.63 8.43
C ILE A 249 -3.11 9.61 7.51
N ASP A 250 -4.19 10.18 8.02
CA ASP A 250 -5.02 11.19 7.38
C ASP A 250 -4.74 12.58 8.00
N ASN A 251 -4.22 13.51 7.19
CA ASN A 251 -3.99 14.91 7.59
C ASN A 251 -5.11 15.83 7.11
N GLN A 252 -6.10 16.07 7.97
CA GLN A 252 -7.23 16.96 7.70
C GLN A 252 -6.96 18.42 8.11
N THR A 253 -5.70 18.83 8.17
CA THR A 253 -5.31 20.17 8.61
C THR A 253 -4.80 21.02 7.45
N ASN A 254 -4.63 22.32 7.71
CA ASN A 254 -3.96 23.27 6.83
C ASN A 254 -2.47 23.42 7.18
N THR A 255 -1.81 22.34 7.59
CA THR A 255 -0.40 22.34 7.96
C THR A 255 0.26 21.06 7.47
N ASP A 256 1.43 21.20 6.82
CA ASP A 256 2.24 20.06 6.45
C ASP A 256 2.87 19.44 7.71
N PHE A 257 2.96 18.12 7.78
CA PHE A 257 3.66 17.42 8.85
C PHE A 257 4.90 16.75 8.29
N THR A 258 6.04 16.92 8.95
CA THR A 258 7.19 16.05 8.71
C THR A 258 7.07 14.82 9.59
N TRP A 259 7.29 13.63 9.05
CA TRP A 259 7.24 12.39 9.81
C TRP A 259 8.63 11.74 9.89
N SER A 260 8.86 10.97 10.95
CA SER A 260 10.02 10.09 11.09
C SER A 260 9.68 8.89 11.97
N THR A 261 10.38 7.77 11.77
CA THR A 261 10.17 6.52 12.51
C THR A 261 11.38 6.24 13.43
N PRO A 262 11.49 6.94 14.57
CA PRO A 262 12.70 6.91 15.40
C PRO A 262 12.94 5.58 16.11
N TYR A 263 11.93 4.71 16.20
CA TYR A 263 12.05 3.40 16.84
C TYR A 263 11.15 2.37 16.16
N THR A 264 11.64 1.14 16.05
CA THR A 264 10.89 -0.02 15.55
C THR A 264 11.21 -1.21 16.45
N TYR A 265 10.19 -1.72 17.12
CA TYR A 265 10.29 -2.91 17.97
C TYR A 265 10.18 -4.16 17.11
N ASN A 266 11.23 -4.97 17.14
CA ASN A 266 11.37 -6.24 16.45
C ASN A 266 10.59 -6.38 15.13
N GLY A 267 10.89 -5.50 14.19
CA GLY A 267 10.27 -5.51 12.89
C GLY A 267 11.10 -4.76 11.87
N ALA A 268 10.61 -4.75 10.65
CA ALA A 268 11.11 -3.90 9.58
C ALA A 268 9.93 -3.19 8.93
N MET A 269 10.10 -1.89 8.67
CA MET A 269 9.17 -1.14 7.83
C MET A 269 9.26 -1.72 6.41
N THR A 270 8.19 -2.36 5.95
CA THR A 270 8.07 -2.96 4.62
C THR A 270 7.53 -1.96 3.61
N ALA A 271 6.79 -0.95 4.06
CA ALA A 271 6.32 0.16 3.24
C ALA A 271 6.25 1.47 4.04
N GLN A 272 6.60 2.59 3.41
CA GLN A 272 6.43 3.94 3.94
C GLN A 272 6.36 4.94 2.78
N PRO A 273 5.84 6.16 2.98
CA PRO A 273 5.85 7.20 1.94
C PRO A 273 7.27 7.50 1.46
N ALA A 274 7.44 7.87 0.19
CA ALA A 274 8.77 8.17 -0.36
C ALA A 274 9.31 9.50 0.22
N GLN A 275 8.43 10.45 0.49
CA GLN A 275 8.76 11.70 1.14
C GLN A 275 8.41 11.70 2.62
N SER A 276 9.29 12.31 3.43
CA SER A 276 9.07 12.49 4.86
C SER A 276 8.05 13.58 5.20
N VAL A 277 7.24 14.03 4.23
CA VAL A 277 6.26 15.10 4.39
C VAL A 277 4.88 14.55 4.09
N LEU A 278 3.98 14.72 5.04
CA LEU A 278 2.55 14.52 4.91
C LEU A 278 1.91 15.89 4.59
N PRO A 279 1.47 16.12 3.35
CA PRO A 279 0.97 17.43 2.93
C PRO A 279 -0.30 17.82 3.68
N GLN A 280 -0.51 19.12 3.84
CA GLN A 280 -1.76 19.71 4.27
C GLN A 280 -2.90 19.41 3.29
N MET A 281 -4.14 19.56 3.74
CA MET A 281 -5.29 19.60 2.85
C MET A 281 -5.12 20.65 1.76
N GLY A 282 -5.50 20.28 0.54
CA GLY A 282 -5.44 21.16 -0.61
C GLY A 282 -6.58 20.90 -1.57
N ARG A 283 -6.36 21.21 -2.85
CA ARG A 283 -7.23 20.79 -3.95
C ARG A 283 -6.38 20.04 -4.96
N ALA A 284 -6.94 18.99 -5.55
CA ALA A 284 -6.29 18.31 -6.66
C ALA A 284 -6.68 18.99 -7.96
N VAL A 285 -5.83 18.93 -8.98
CA VAL A 285 -6.23 19.29 -10.34
C VAL A 285 -7.03 18.12 -10.90
N ASP A 286 -8.20 18.38 -11.48
CA ASP A 286 -9.06 17.34 -12.04
C ASP A 286 -8.83 17.11 -13.54
N ALA A 287 -9.68 16.26 -14.13
CA ALA A 287 -9.64 15.88 -15.54
C ALA A 287 -9.74 17.03 -16.54
N TRP A 288 -10.28 18.18 -16.14
CA TRP A 288 -10.49 19.39 -16.94
C TRP A 288 -9.38 20.42 -16.78
N GLY A 289 -8.43 20.14 -15.88
CA GLY A 289 -7.31 21.03 -15.57
C GLY A 289 -7.67 22.16 -14.60
N ASP A 290 -8.87 22.16 -14.01
CA ASP A 290 -9.23 23.01 -12.88
C ASP A 290 -9.12 22.26 -11.54
N GLU A 291 -9.26 22.99 -10.44
CA GLU A 291 -9.18 22.40 -9.11
C GLU A 291 -10.48 21.69 -8.73
N THR A 292 -10.38 20.56 -8.04
CA THR A 292 -11.54 19.84 -7.51
C THR A 292 -12.44 20.76 -6.68
N ASP A 293 -13.76 20.63 -6.82
CA ASP A 293 -14.75 21.44 -6.09
C ASP A 293 -14.65 21.30 -4.57
N VAL A 294 -14.28 20.10 -4.12
CA VAL A 294 -14.05 19.78 -2.71
C VAL A 294 -12.55 19.72 -2.40
N PRO A 295 -12.12 20.08 -1.17
CA PRO A 295 -10.76 19.84 -0.74
C PRO A 295 -10.41 18.35 -0.82
N VAL A 296 -9.13 18.05 -0.95
CA VAL A 296 -8.62 16.69 -0.89
C VAL A 296 -7.72 16.52 0.33
N VAL A 297 -7.73 15.32 0.89
CA VAL A 297 -6.85 14.94 1.99
C VAL A 297 -5.77 13.99 1.51
N TYR A 298 -4.52 14.28 1.86
CA TYR A 298 -3.39 13.40 1.60
C TYR A 298 -3.26 12.36 2.70
N GLN A 299 -2.95 11.14 2.29
CA GLN A 299 -2.78 10.00 3.18
C GLN A 299 -1.34 9.49 3.11
N ALA A 300 -0.76 9.17 4.27
CA ALA A 300 0.51 8.47 4.38
C ALA A 300 0.27 7.04 4.88
N ASN A 301 0.78 6.05 4.14
CA ASN A 301 0.63 4.64 4.47
C ASN A 301 1.96 4.05 4.90
N PHE A 302 1.95 3.38 6.04
CA PHE A 302 3.09 2.67 6.62
C PHE A 302 2.72 1.20 6.78
N SER A 303 3.68 0.32 6.60
CA SER A 303 3.53 -1.10 6.92
C SER A 303 4.78 -1.61 7.60
N THR A 304 4.63 -2.31 8.71
CA THR A 304 5.72 -3.01 9.39
C THR A 304 5.36 -4.48 9.59
N MET A 305 6.38 -5.32 9.64
CA MET A 305 6.24 -6.75 9.85
C MET A 305 7.27 -7.22 10.87
N ASN A 306 6.92 -8.17 11.74
CA ASN A 306 7.91 -8.76 12.64
C ASN A 306 9.01 -9.50 11.86
N LYS A 307 10.23 -9.48 12.40
CA LYS A 307 11.38 -10.20 11.81
C LYS A 307 11.40 -11.68 12.16
N SER A 308 10.80 -12.04 13.30
CA SER A 308 10.77 -13.41 13.79
C SER A 308 9.35 -13.79 14.20
N GLY A 309 9.00 -15.06 14.02
CA GLY A 309 7.67 -15.56 14.37
C GLY A 309 7.37 -15.67 15.87
N TYR A 310 8.34 -15.34 16.72
CA TYR A 310 8.27 -15.61 18.17
C TYR A 310 8.20 -14.35 19.02
N GLU A 311 8.13 -13.19 18.36
CA GLU A 311 8.13 -11.89 18.99
C GLU A 311 7.11 -10.99 18.29
N GLY A 312 6.67 -9.96 19.00
CA GLY A 312 5.73 -8.98 18.48
C GLY A 312 6.36 -8.05 17.44
N THR A 313 5.56 -7.10 16.96
CA THR A 313 6.02 -5.99 16.12
C THR A 313 5.47 -4.68 16.65
N GLY A 314 6.13 -3.58 16.34
CA GLY A 314 5.59 -2.27 16.64
C GLY A 314 6.56 -1.18 16.24
N PHE A 315 6.12 0.06 16.30
CA PHE A 315 6.96 1.19 15.98
C PHE A 315 6.50 2.46 16.67
N ALA A 316 7.43 3.40 16.75
CA ALA A 316 7.18 4.76 17.13
C ALA A 316 7.25 5.66 15.89
N LEU A 317 6.35 6.64 15.82
CA LEU A 317 6.34 7.68 14.81
C LEU A 317 6.35 9.05 15.48
N GLN A 318 7.21 9.93 15.01
CA GLN A 318 7.19 11.34 15.35
C GLN A 318 6.55 12.13 14.20
N LEU A 319 5.58 12.97 14.52
CA LEU A 319 4.94 13.90 13.58
C LEU A 319 5.22 15.34 14.02
N SER A 320 5.94 16.09 13.20
CA SER A 320 6.35 17.47 13.47
C SER A 320 5.61 18.44 12.54
N PRO A 321 4.67 19.26 13.04
CA PRO A 321 3.94 20.24 12.23
C PRO A 321 4.87 21.36 11.73
N HIS A 322 4.81 21.67 10.44
CA HIS A 322 5.65 22.69 9.82
C HIS A 322 5.37 24.07 10.41
N GLY A 323 6.43 24.79 10.78
CA GLY A 323 6.34 26.15 11.32
C GLY A 323 5.78 26.23 12.74
N MET A 324 5.57 25.11 13.45
CA MET A 324 4.99 25.07 14.79
C MET A 324 5.91 24.36 15.79
N SER A 325 6.72 25.13 16.52
CA SER A 325 7.62 24.59 17.55
C SER A 325 6.86 24.08 18.77
N GLY A 326 7.26 22.91 19.27
CA GLY A 326 6.71 22.32 20.50
C GLY A 326 5.27 21.81 20.36
N GLN A 327 4.85 21.48 19.14
CA GLN A 327 3.56 20.85 18.83
C GLN A 327 3.74 19.47 18.19
N ASP A 328 4.94 18.89 18.33
CA ASP A 328 5.30 17.58 17.83
C ASP A 328 4.51 16.49 18.56
N LEU A 329 4.04 15.50 17.81
CA LEU A 329 3.29 14.37 18.32
C LEU A 329 4.17 13.12 18.27
N ALA A 330 4.04 12.30 19.30
CA ALA A 330 4.59 10.96 19.36
C ALA A 330 3.45 9.95 19.28
N VAL A 331 3.61 8.95 18.42
CA VAL A 331 2.62 7.90 18.17
C VAL A 331 3.31 6.56 18.39
N LEU A 332 2.71 5.67 19.17
CA LEU A 332 3.25 4.35 19.47
C LEU A 332 2.19 3.29 19.15
N ILE A 333 2.60 2.25 18.42
CA ILE A 333 1.76 1.09 18.11
C ILE A 333 2.55 -0.16 18.48
N SER A 334 2.02 -0.94 19.42
CA SER A 334 2.63 -2.17 19.92
C SER A 334 1.69 -3.35 19.71
N ILE A 335 2.17 -4.36 18.98
CA ILE A 335 1.50 -5.63 18.72
C ILE A 335 2.35 -6.73 19.36
N PRO A 336 2.09 -7.07 20.63
CA PRO A 336 2.86 -8.09 21.32
C PRO A 336 2.53 -9.50 20.80
N TRP A 337 3.48 -10.44 20.93
CA TRP A 337 3.29 -11.82 20.46
C TRP A 337 2.18 -12.58 21.19
N ALA A 338 2.00 -12.27 22.48
CA ALA A 338 0.98 -12.86 23.33
C ALA A 338 0.48 -11.87 24.39
N ASP A 339 -0.20 -10.82 23.96
CA ASP A 339 -1.03 -9.95 24.80
C ASP A 339 -2.01 -9.15 23.92
N ASP A 340 -2.76 -8.23 24.53
CA ASP A 340 -3.56 -7.26 23.79
C ASP A 340 -2.68 -6.21 23.08
N ASN A 341 -3.07 -5.85 21.87
CA ASN A 341 -2.50 -4.76 21.11
C ASN A 341 -2.70 -3.44 21.85
N ALA A 342 -1.67 -2.61 21.83
CA ALA A 342 -1.62 -1.39 22.59
C ALA A 342 -1.24 -0.19 21.73
N LEU A 343 -1.92 0.92 21.99
CA LEU A 343 -1.76 2.17 21.27
C LEU A 343 -1.43 3.29 22.24
N TRP A 344 -0.67 4.28 21.79
CA TRP A 344 -0.51 5.53 22.53
C TRP A 344 -0.25 6.70 21.59
N ILE A 345 -0.74 7.87 21.99
CA ILE A 345 -0.45 9.13 21.34
C ILE A 345 -0.29 10.22 22.39
N GLY A 346 0.71 11.08 22.22
CA GLY A 346 0.99 12.17 23.15
C GLY A 346 1.94 13.20 22.59
N ASP A 347 2.33 14.17 23.42
CA ASP A 347 3.31 15.18 23.05
C ASP A 347 4.72 14.59 22.99
N PHE A 348 5.44 14.85 21.91
CA PHE A 348 6.86 14.55 21.85
C PHE A 348 7.64 15.54 22.73
N THR A 349 8.56 15.00 23.53
CA THR A 349 9.47 15.80 24.35
C THR A 349 10.90 15.64 23.82
N PRO A 350 11.66 16.73 23.56
CA PRO A 350 13.05 16.61 23.15
C PRO A 350 13.88 15.75 24.11
N GLY A 351 14.54 14.72 23.57
CA GLY A 351 15.29 13.74 24.37
C GLY A 351 14.44 12.60 24.93
N MET A 352 13.18 12.44 24.47
CA MET A 352 12.36 11.27 24.74
C MET A 352 13.13 9.99 24.36
N ASP A 353 13.22 9.07 25.31
CA ASP A 353 13.70 7.72 25.09
C ASP A 353 12.55 6.90 24.48
N TRP A 354 12.66 6.63 23.17
CA TRP A 354 11.60 5.99 22.41
C TRP A 354 11.38 4.53 22.80
N GLU A 355 12.43 3.81 23.17
CA GLU A 355 12.34 2.43 23.65
C GLU A 355 11.61 2.41 25.00
N GLN A 356 12.03 3.26 25.94
CA GLN A 356 11.34 3.37 27.22
C GLN A 356 9.88 3.82 27.07
N ALA A 357 9.59 4.77 26.17
CA ALA A 357 8.23 5.23 25.90
C ALA A 357 7.37 4.08 25.32
N PHE A 358 7.93 3.31 24.39
CA PHE A 358 7.28 2.15 23.79
C PHE A 358 6.96 1.07 24.82
N ASP A 359 7.84 0.83 25.79
CA ASP A 359 7.62 -0.20 26.82
C ASP A 359 6.59 0.21 27.89
N ASN A 360 6.46 1.51 28.18
CA ASN A 360 5.71 1.97 29.36
C ASN A 360 4.38 2.67 29.07
N ASN A 361 4.17 3.20 27.86
CA ASN A 361 3.03 4.07 27.56
C ASN A 361 1.88 3.44 26.78
N PRO A 362 2.08 2.49 25.85
CA PRO A 362 0.98 1.87 25.12
C PRO A 362 -0.08 1.28 26.05
N GLU A 363 -1.33 1.62 25.80
CA GLU A 363 -2.48 1.08 26.54
C GLU A 363 -3.30 0.18 25.62
N ALA A 364 -3.82 -0.94 26.16
CA ALA A 364 -4.70 -1.86 25.46
C ALA A 364 -6.08 -1.23 25.19
N GLN A 365 -6.13 -0.36 24.19
CA GLN A 365 -7.33 0.37 23.76
C GLN A 365 -7.47 0.33 22.25
N LEU A 366 -8.68 0.12 21.76
CA LEU A 366 -8.99 0.15 20.31
C LEU A 366 -8.82 1.55 19.70
N ARG A 367 -8.79 2.57 20.55
CA ARG A 367 -8.76 3.97 20.17
C ARG A 367 -8.12 4.80 21.27
N VAL A 368 -7.17 5.65 20.89
CA VAL A 368 -6.58 6.66 21.75
C VAL A 368 -6.64 8.02 21.06
N SER A 369 -6.76 9.09 21.84
CA SER A 369 -6.80 10.45 21.30
C SER A 369 -5.93 11.39 22.13
N HIS A 370 -5.30 12.34 21.46
CA HIS A 370 -4.53 13.41 22.09
C HIS A 370 -4.82 14.74 21.40
N GLY A 371 -4.96 15.80 22.20
CA GLY A 371 -5.14 17.15 21.71
C GLY A 371 -4.04 18.05 22.25
N ASN A 372 -3.44 18.87 21.38
CA ASN A 372 -2.50 19.92 21.79
C ASN A 372 -3.15 21.31 21.62
N GLN A 373 -2.40 22.36 21.30
CA GLN A 373 -2.99 23.70 21.14
C GLN A 373 -3.59 23.94 19.75
N LYS A 374 -3.31 23.06 18.78
CA LYS A 374 -3.63 23.28 17.36
C LYS A 374 -4.40 22.12 16.74
N PHE A 375 -4.15 20.92 17.22
CA PHE A 375 -4.64 19.71 16.59
C PHE A 375 -5.29 18.80 17.61
N TYR A 376 -6.29 18.07 17.15
CA TYR A 376 -6.83 16.90 17.81
C TYR A 376 -6.47 15.69 16.95
N THR A 377 -5.84 14.70 17.54
CA THR A 377 -5.38 13.51 16.83
C THR A 377 -6.01 12.28 17.44
N THR A 378 -6.52 11.38 16.61
CA THR A 378 -7.10 10.11 17.03
C THR A 378 -6.37 8.99 16.30
N LEU A 379 -5.88 8.00 17.05
CA LEU A 379 -5.34 6.75 16.54
C LEU A 379 -6.27 5.61 16.94
N SER A 380 -6.46 4.66 16.04
CA SER A 380 -7.35 3.51 16.24
C SER A 380 -6.75 2.26 15.63
N ILE A 381 -7.17 1.09 16.11
CA ILE A 381 -6.82 -0.24 15.60
C ILE A 381 -8.09 -1.10 15.47
N ASP A 382 -8.09 -2.02 14.53
CA ASP A 382 -9.20 -2.93 14.21
C ASP A 382 -9.42 -4.06 15.22
N ALA A 383 -8.39 -4.51 15.92
CA ALA A 383 -8.49 -5.56 16.93
C ALA A 383 -7.53 -5.36 18.10
N LEU A 384 -7.97 -5.74 19.31
CA LEU A 384 -7.09 -5.85 20.48
C LEU A 384 -6.40 -7.20 20.57
N SER A 385 -7.02 -8.27 20.08
CA SER A 385 -6.47 -9.61 20.28
C SER A 385 -5.24 -9.80 19.40
N GLY A 386 -4.10 -10.16 20.01
CA GLY A 386 -2.87 -10.64 19.35
C GLY A 386 -3.02 -11.99 18.59
N ASN A 387 -4.25 -12.41 18.27
CA ASN A 387 -4.54 -13.67 17.59
C ASN A 387 -4.66 -13.54 16.08
N ASP A 388 -4.81 -12.33 15.57
CA ASP A 388 -4.77 -12.08 14.14
C ASP A 388 -3.31 -11.85 13.70
N ASP A 389 -3.03 -12.09 12.42
CA ASP A 389 -1.68 -11.93 11.86
C ASP A 389 -1.51 -10.54 11.20
N ILE A 390 -2.61 -9.82 10.94
CA ILE A 390 -2.60 -8.52 10.25
C ILE A 390 -3.51 -7.55 10.99
N TYR A 391 -2.95 -6.39 11.36
CA TYR A 391 -3.63 -5.32 12.05
C TYR A 391 -3.65 -4.04 11.24
N HIS A 392 -4.75 -3.31 11.34
CA HIS A 392 -4.95 -2.06 10.62
C HIS A 392 -5.22 -0.94 11.60
N CYS A 393 -4.38 0.08 11.49
CA CYS A 393 -4.43 1.29 12.26
C CYS A 393 -4.79 2.48 11.37
N VAL A 394 -5.65 3.36 11.90
CA VAL A 394 -5.97 4.62 11.24
C VAL A 394 -5.72 5.75 12.23
N LEU A 395 -4.91 6.72 11.80
CA LEU A 395 -4.63 7.94 12.51
C LEU A 395 -5.21 9.13 11.75
N ARG A 396 -6.04 9.94 12.40
CA ARG A 396 -6.58 11.18 11.84
C ARG A 396 -6.08 12.37 12.64
N ILE A 397 -5.50 13.34 11.95
CA ILE A 397 -5.12 14.66 12.49
C ILE A 397 -6.17 15.67 12.01
N GLN A 398 -6.83 16.36 12.93
CA GLN A 398 -7.84 17.37 12.60
C GLN A 398 -7.55 18.68 13.37
N PRO A 399 -7.98 19.84 12.84
CA PRO A 399 -7.92 21.09 13.59
C PRO A 399 -8.82 21.03 14.83
N LEU A 400 -8.45 21.79 15.87
CA LEU A 400 -9.26 21.97 17.09
C LEU A 400 -10.44 22.93 16.91
#